data_AF-A0A0T6B5B0-F1
#
_entry.id   AF-A0A0T6B5B0-F1
#
_cell.length_a   1.000
_cell.length_b   1.000
_cell.length_c   1.000
_cell.angle_alpha   90.00
_cell.angle_beta   90.00
_cell.angle_gamma   90.00
#
_symmetry.space_group_name_H-M   'P 1'
#
loop_
_entity.id
_entity.type
_entity.pdbx_description
1 polymer ?
#
loop_
_entity_poly.entity_id
_entity_poly.type
_entity_poly.pdbx_seq_one_letter_code
_entity_poly.pdbx_strand_id
1 'polypeptide(L)'
;MFFLCIFISYLALAIDCYQCSGTDSKHPFQCNEWLSSDVDLQPLSCDRVYGAKFCIKHIGRFEGGIGTKRFCSSLDLGNYCNYVKQPGDKLTYRTCVFTCTGDGCNPSNMVSPIHISFYFT
;
A
#
# COMPACT_ATOMS: atom_id res chain seq x y z
N MET A 1 -41.32 28.46 -10.36
CA MET A 1 -40.47 27.50 -11.08
C MET A 1 -39.38 27.05 -10.12
N PHE A 2 -39.60 25.96 -9.38
CA PHE A 2 -38.66 25.43 -8.39
C PHE A 2 -37.74 24.41 -9.07
N PHE A 3 -36.48 24.77 -9.29
CA PHE A 3 -35.46 23.86 -9.80
C PHE A 3 -34.98 22.96 -8.64
N LEU A 4 -35.53 21.75 -8.54
CA LEU A 4 -35.01 20.71 -7.67
C LEU A 4 -33.68 20.21 -8.27
N CYS A 5 -32.55 20.72 -7.77
CA CYS A 5 -31.24 20.15 -8.04
C CYS A 5 -31.13 18.79 -7.33
N ILE A 6 -31.36 17.71 -8.06
CA ILE A 6 -31.10 16.35 -7.59
C ILE A 6 -29.58 16.16 -7.57
N PHE A 7 -28.97 16.32 -6.39
CA PHE A 7 -27.57 15.94 -6.18
C PHE A 7 -27.48 14.41 -6.18
N ILE A 8 -27.02 13.83 -7.29
CA ILE A 8 -26.64 12.43 -7.35
C ILE A 8 -25.33 12.29 -6.56
N SER A 9 -25.43 11.87 -5.30
CA SER A 9 -24.27 11.43 -4.53
C SER A 9 -23.82 10.07 -5.05
N TYR A 10 -22.78 10.03 -5.88
CA TYR A 10 -22.09 8.79 -6.21
C TYR A 10 -21.48 8.21 -4.92
N LEU A 11 -21.92 7.01 -4.53
CA LEU A 11 -21.25 6.24 -3.48
C LEU A 11 -19.85 5.85 -3.99
N ALA A 12 -18.83 6.56 -3.53
CA ALA A 12 -17.45 6.14 -3.73
C ALA A 12 -17.17 5.00 -2.74
N LEU A 13 -17.21 3.75 -3.24
CA LEU A 13 -16.75 2.60 -2.49
C LEU A 13 -15.23 2.70 -2.30
N ALA A 14 -14.77 2.68 -1.05
CA ALA A 14 -13.35 2.54 -0.77
C ALA A 14 -12.89 1.13 -1.15
N ILE A 15 -11.63 1.01 -1.57
CA ILE A 15 -11.00 -0.28 -1.83
C ILE A 15 -10.65 -1.00 -0.52
N ASP A 16 -10.40 -2.30 -0.60
CA ASP A 16 -9.86 -3.10 0.48
C ASP A 16 -8.35 -3.32 0.29
N CYS A 17 -7.55 -3.17 1.34
CA CYS A 17 -6.10 -3.40 1.28
C CYS A 17 -5.64 -4.29 2.43
N TYR A 18 -4.55 -5.04 2.24
CA TYR A 18 -3.84 -5.60 3.39
C TYR A 18 -3.29 -4.43 4.23
N GLN A 19 -3.53 -4.47 5.54
CA GLN A 19 -3.11 -3.45 6.49
C GLN A 19 -2.35 -4.13 7.64
N CYS A 20 -1.04 -3.90 7.75
CA CYS A 20 -0.20 -4.57 8.75
C CYS A 20 1.14 -3.85 8.99
N SER A 21 1.81 -4.18 10.09
CA SER A 21 3.19 -3.76 10.37
C SER A 21 4.03 -4.96 10.81
N GLY A 22 5.18 -5.17 10.18
CA GLY A 22 6.17 -6.19 10.58
C GLY A 22 6.88 -5.88 11.90
N THR A 23 6.62 -4.70 12.48
CA THR A 23 7.08 -4.32 13.82
C THR A 23 6.01 -4.54 14.90
N ASP A 24 4.83 -5.09 14.56
CA ASP A 24 3.79 -5.42 15.55
C ASP A 24 4.24 -6.58 16.44
N SER A 25 4.31 -6.34 17.75
CA SER A 25 4.71 -7.34 18.74
C SER A 25 3.63 -8.41 18.99
N LYS A 26 2.37 -8.16 18.62
CA LYS A 26 1.27 -9.12 18.80
C LYS A 26 1.22 -10.17 17.71
N HIS A 27 1.56 -9.80 16.47
CA HIS A 27 1.52 -10.68 15.31
C HIS A 27 2.83 -10.63 14.50
N PRO A 28 3.99 -10.98 15.11
CA PRO A 28 5.33 -10.63 14.62
C PRO A 28 5.77 -11.27 13.30
N PHE A 29 4.97 -12.14 12.68
CA PHE A 29 5.33 -12.84 11.43
C PHE A 29 4.24 -12.79 10.36
N GLN A 30 3.18 -12.02 10.59
CA GLN A 30 2.06 -11.92 9.66
C GLN A 30 2.35 -10.91 8.52
N CYS A 31 3.22 -9.93 8.75
CA CYS A 31 3.49 -8.84 7.79
C CYS A 31 4.86 -8.95 7.13
N ASN A 32 5.09 -10.04 6.41
CA ASN A 32 6.34 -10.30 5.69
C ASN A 32 6.45 -9.48 4.38
N GLU A 33 7.64 -9.39 3.79
CA GLU A 33 7.86 -8.73 2.47
C GLU A 33 6.96 -9.32 1.38
N TRP A 34 6.69 -10.62 1.50
CA TRP A 34 5.83 -11.42 0.64
C TRP A 34 4.79 -12.11 1.53
N LEU A 35 3.52 -12.04 1.16
CA LEU A 35 2.49 -12.80 1.87
C LEU A 35 2.45 -14.21 1.27
N SER A 36 2.78 -15.21 2.09
CA SER A 36 2.71 -16.62 1.77
C SER A 36 1.40 -17.23 2.29
N SER A 37 1.13 -18.50 1.95
CA SER A 37 -0.13 -19.18 2.27
C SER A 37 -0.36 -19.42 3.77
N ASP A 38 0.67 -19.28 4.60
CA ASP A 38 0.67 -19.41 6.06
C ASP A 38 0.35 -18.10 6.79
N VAL A 39 0.08 -17.02 6.06
CA VAL A 39 -0.33 -15.73 6.62
C VAL A 39 -1.86 -15.66 6.72
N ASP A 40 -2.37 -15.29 7.90
CA ASP A 40 -3.80 -15.20 8.21
C ASP A 40 -4.40 -13.80 7.95
N LEU A 41 -3.67 -12.94 7.24
CA LEU A 41 -4.12 -11.60 6.90
C LEU A 41 -5.24 -11.64 5.86
N GLN A 42 -6.20 -10.74 6.01
CA GLN A 42 -7.24 -10.44 5.02
C GLN A 42 -7.19 -8.97 4.65
N PRO A 43 -7.57 -8.59 3.41
CA PRO A 43 -7.80 -7.20 3.06
C PRO A 43 -8.87 -6.58 3.98
N LEU A 44 -8.63 -5.34 4.39
CA LEU A 44 -9.53 -4.56 5.22
C LEU A 44 -9.92 -3.28 4.48
N SER A 45 -11.16 -2.84 4.69
CA SER A 45 -11.67 -1.59 4.10
C SER A 45 -10.80 -0.38 4.43
N CYS A 46 -10.60 0.42 3.39
CA CYS A 46 -9.91 1.71 3.44
C CYS A 46 -10.83 2.89 3.75
N ASP A 47 -12.09 2.68 4.16
CA ASP A 47 -13.07 3.74 4.46
C ASP A 47 -12.57 4.76 5.51
N ARG A 48 -11.63 4.35 6.36
CA ARG A 48 -11.00 5.22 7.36
C ARG A 48 -10.00 6.23 6.78
N VAL A 49 -9.67 6.12 5.49
CA VAL A 49 -8.77 7.02 4.77
C VAL A 49 -9.55 7.72 3.66
N TYR A 50 -9.77 9.02 3.83
CA TYR A 50 -10.53 9.82 2.88
C TYR A 50 -9.93 9.76 1.47
N GLY A 51 -10.74 9.35 0.49
CA GLY A 51 -10.32 9.23 -0.91
C GLY A 51 -9.30 8.13 -1.17
N ALA A 52 -9.21 7.11 -0.30
CA ALA A 52 -8.33 5.99 -0.50
C ALA A 52 -8.66 5.23 -1.79
N LYS A 53 -7.66 5.16 -2.66
CA LYS A 53 -7.76 4.49 -3.97
C LYS A 53 -6.51 3.67 -4.30
N PHE A 54 -5.55 3.63 -3.39
CA PHE A 54 -4.30 2.89 -3.53
C PHE A 54 -4.00 2.04 -2.30
N CYS A 55 -3.47 0.84 -2.53
CA CYS A 55 -2.82 0.05 -1.51
C CYS A 55 -1.31 0.24 -1.60
N ILE A 56 -0.68 0.45 -0.45
CA ILE A 56 0.76 0.63 -0.36
C ILE A 56 1.38 -0.60 0.31
N LYS A 57 2.53 -1.03 -0.20
CA LYS A 57 3.49 -1.88 0.52
C LYS A 57 4.81 -1.11 0.63
N HIS A 58 5.23 -0.85 1.86
CA HIS A 58 6.48 -0.18 2.17
C HIS A 58 7.42 -1.16 2.88
N ILE A 59 8.63 -1.34 2.36
CA ILE A 59 9.67 -2.19 2.96
C ILE A 59 10.83 -1.29 3.32
N GLY A 60 11.43 -1.47 4.48
CA GLY A 60 12.62 -0.74 4.88
C GLY A 60 12.55 -0.33 6.34
N ARG A 61 13.19 0.80 6.66
CA ARG A 61 13.19 1.35 8.01
C ARG A 61 12.07 2.39 8.17
N PHE A 62 11.15 2.16 9.09
CA PHE A 62 10.06 3.07 9.44
C PHE A 62 9.79 3.04 10.94
N GLU A 63 9.42 4.19 11.52
CA GLU A 63 8.98 4.32 12.93
C GLU A 63 9.95 3.68 13.95
N GLY A 64 11.26 3.70 13.66
CA GLY A 64 12.31 3.15 14.53
C GLY A 64 12.62 1.66 14.35
N GLY A 65 11.83 0.92 13.57
CA GLY A 65 12.05 -0.50 13.24
C GLY A 65 12.37 -0.74 11.76
N ILE A 66 12.73 -1.98 11.43
CA ILE A 66 12.93 -2.45 10.06
C ILE A 66 11.90 -3.55 9.79
N GLY A 67 11.21 -3.48 8.67
CA GLY A 67 10.24 -4.51 8.30
C GLY A 67 9.45 -4.15 7.04
N THR A 68 8.23 -4.70 6.95
CA THR A 68 7.25 -4.36 5.92
C THR A 68 6.03 -3.72 6.58
N LYS A 69 5.49 -2.66 5.98
CA LYS A 69 4.24 -2.01 6.38
C LYS A 69 3.31 -1.97 5.18
N ARG A 70 2.04 -2.31 5.40
CA ARG A 70 0.98 -2.24 4.39
C ARG A 70 -0.15 -1.35 4.87
N PHE A 71 -0.65 -0.48 4.00
CA PHE A 71 -1.66 0.51 4.38
C PHE A 71 -2.40 1.08 3.16
N CYS A 72 -3.55 1.71 3.43
CA CYS A 72 -4.35 2.43 2.45
C CYS A 72 -3.82 3.86 2.21
N SER A 73 -3.89 4.34 0.98
CA SER A 73 -3.50 5.71 0.61
C SER A 73 -4.46 6.33 -0.39
N SER A 74 -4.69 7.64 -0.27
CA SER A 74 -5.37 8.45 -1.28
C SER A 74 -4.42 8.91 -2.39
N LEU A 75 -3.10 8.78 -2.17
CA LEU A 75 -2.04 9.21 -3.08
C LEU A 75 -1.21 8.01 -3.57
N ASP A 76 -0.78 8.10 -4.82
CA ASP A 76 0.25 7.20 -5.37
C ASP A 76 1.60 7.60 -4.77
N LEU A 77 2.24 6.68 -4.07
CA LEU A 77 3.54 6.91 -3.42
C LEU A 77 4.71 6.42 -4.29
N GLY A 78 4.42 5.97 -5.51
CA GLY A 78 5.38 5.47 -6.48
C GLY A 78 5.57 3.95 -6.40
N ASN A 79 6.49 3.48 -7.24
CA ASN A 79 6.88 2.08 -7.32
C ASN A 79 8.40 2.02 -7.56
N TYR A 80 9.18 2.00 -6.48
CA TYR A 80 10.64 2.10 -6.54
C TYR A 80 11.33 1.42 -5.36
N CYS A 81 12.62 1.12 -5.53
CA CYS A 81 13.50 0.65 -4.48
C CYS A 81 14.79 1.46 -4.49
N ASN A 82 15.19 2.00 -3.34
CA ASN A 82 16.42 2.75 -3.15
C ASN A 82 17.24 2.18 -1.98
N TYR A 83 18.55 2.41 -2.01
CA TYR A 83 19.45 2.09 -0.91
C TYR A 83 19.70 3.36 -0.10
N VAL A 84 19.24 3.38 1.15
CA VAL A 84 19.30 4.55 2.02
C VAL A 84 20.25 4.26 3.18
N LYS A 85 21.19 5.16 3.43
CA LYS A 85 22.09 5.13 4.58
C LYS A 85 21.73 6.25 5.53
N GLN A 86 21.32 5.92 6.76
CA GLN A 86 21.01 6.94 7.75
C GLN A 86 22.28 7.44 8.45
N PRO A 87 22.30 8.71 8.88
CA PRO A 87 23.41 9.24 9.66
C PRO A 87 23.64 8.40 10.93
N GLY A 88 24.86 7.90 11.12
CA GLY A 88 25.22 7.06 12.26
C GLY A 88 25.17 5.55 12.00
N ASP A 89 24.47 5.10 10.95
CA ASP A 89 24.43 3.68 10.60
C ASP A 89 25.63 3.27 9.74
N LYS A 90 26.22 2.12 10.07
CA LYS A 90 27.25 1.49 9.24
C LYS A 90 26.66 0.81 8.01
N LEU A 91 25.41 0.35 8.12
CA LEU A 91 24.70 -0.39 7.09
C LEU A 91 23.90 0.54 6.18
N THR A 92 23.63 0.06 4.98
CA THR A 92 22.73 0.71 4.02
C THR A 92 21.50 -0.18 3.87
N TYR A 93 20.31 0.40 3.93
CA TYR A 93 19.05 -0.33 3.92
C TYR A 93 18.37 -0.21 2.56
N ARG A 94 17.96 -1.36 1.99
CA ARG A 94 17.05 -1.38 0.85
C ARG A 94 15.67 -0.94 1.35
N THR A 95 15.18 0.17 0.81
CA THR A 95 13.86 0.71 1.08
C THR A 95 13.06 0.70 -0.21
N CYS A 96 11.87 0.10 -0.19
CA CYS A 96 11.01 -0.01 -1.36
C CYS A 96 9.60 0.48 -1.06
N VAL A 97 9.02 1.23 -1.98
CA VAL A 97 7.60 1.61 -1.98
C VAL A 97 6.95 0.97 -3.19
N PHE A 98 5.82 0.32 -2.96
CA PHE A 98 4.97 -0.23 -4.01
C PHE A 98 3.56 0.32 -3.85
N THR A 99 3.05 0.89 -4.94
CA THR A 99 1.66 1.34 -5.05
C THR A 99 0.93 0.45 -6.05
N CYS A 100 -0.28 0.04 -5.69
CA CYS A 100 -1.20 -0.65 -6.60
C CYS A 100 -2.64 -0.17 -6.36
N THR A 101 -3.53 -0.50 -7.30
CA THR A 101 -4.97 -0.19 -7.23
C THR A 101 -5.79 -1.48 -7.27
N GLY A 102 -6.94 -1.48 -6.62
CA GLY A 102 -7.86 -2.62 -6.56
C GLY A 102 -7.76 -3.40 -5.24
N ASP A 103 -8.80 -4.19 -4.97
CA ASP A 103 -8.95 -4.88 -3.69
C ASP A 103 -7.85 -5.92 -3.47
N GLY A 104 -7.20 -5.87 -2.32
CA GLY A 104 -6.18 -6.82 -1.91
C GLY A 104 -4.94 -6.85 -2.83
N CYS A 105 -4.62 -5.76 -3.55
CA CYS A 105 -3.56 -5.78 -4.56
C CYS A 105 -2.12 -5.74 -3.99
N ASN A 106 -1.93 -5.51 -2.68
CA ASN A 106 -0.62 -5.34 -2.05
C ASN A 106 0.02 -6.57 -1.32
N PRO A 107 -0.23 -7.86 -1.67
CA PRO A 107 0.55 -8.99 -1.15
C PRO A 107 1.90 -9.14 -1.88
N SER A 108 1.94 -8.65 -3.14
CA SER A 108 2.78 -9.16 -4.24
C SER A 108 4.29 -9.00 -4.11
N ASN A 109 4.98 -9.86 -4.86
CA ASN A 109 6.41 -10.16 -4.92
C ASN A 109 7.15 -9.43 -6.05
N MET A 110 6.53 -8.46 -6.72
CA MET A 110 7.12 -7.80 -7.90
C MET A 110 6.92 -6.28 -7.92
N VAL A 111 7.99 -5.58 -8.28
CA VAL A 111 7.93 -4.28 -8.94
C VAL A 111 7.20 -4.54 -10.25
N SER A 112 5.90 -4.26 -10.32
CA SER A 112 5.21 -4.26 -11.62
C SER A 112 5.98 -3.31 -12.55
N PRO A 113 6.49 -3.78 -13.70
CA PRO A 113 7.05 -2.87 -14.68
C PRO A 113 5.93 -1.91 -15.10
N ILE A 114 6.26 -0.62 -15.11
CA ILE A 114 5.40 0.48 -15.52
C ILE A 114 4.54 0.03 -16.70
N HIS A 115 3.22 0.08 -16.53
CA HIS A 115 2.27 -0.21 -17.60
C HIS A 115 2.47 0.86 -18.68
N ILE A 116 3.36 0.60 -19.65
CA ILE A 116 3.38 1.36 -20.90
C ILE A 116 2.09 0.94 -21.61
N SER A 117 1.04 1.74 -21.46
CA SER A 117 -0.12 1.65 -22.34
C SER A 117 0.35 2.02 -23.73
N PHE A 118 0.68 1.01 -24.54
CA PHE A 118 0.70 1.15 -26.00
C PHE A 118 -0.74 1.46 -26.42
N TYR A 119 -1.05 2.75 -26.61
CA TYR A 119 -2.15 3.14 -27.46
C TYR A 119 -1.82 2.65 -28.87
N PHE A 120 -2.40 1.53 -29.28
CA PHE A 120 -2.45 1.19 -30.70
C PHE A 120 -3.37 2.21 -31.36
N THR A 121 -2.76 3.00 -32.25
CA THR A 121 -3.46 3.85 -33.24
C THR A 121 -3.83 2.98 -34.44
#